data_AF-A0A536JD41-F1
#
_entry.id   AF-A0A536JD41-F1
#
_cell.length_a   1.000
_cell.length_b   1.000
_cell.length_c   1.000
_cell.angle_alpha   90.00
_cell.angle_beta   90.00
_cell.angle_gamma   90.00
#
_symmetry.space_group_name_H-M   'P 1'
#
loop_
_entity.id
_entity.type
_entity.pdbx_description
1 polymer ?
#
loop_
_entity_poly.entity_id
_entity_poly.type
_entity_poly.pdbx_seq_one_letter_code
_entity_poly.pdbx_strand_id
1 'polypeptide(L)'
;MVRRTGPAHSRVEFAHPSEQEFARFLDYYRIRWLYEPVSFPIAWEGTRVAEMFTPDFYLPEHDLYIELTTMKQSLVTPKNRKLRMLRELYPELNVRLLYRKDYQQLLAKAGYGALEVQHLRKEDVGEILISPVELETRLRALARKISRDYRGQSLVLVGVLKGITFFLADLARQIKVPFVIDYLDLQRFAGALPQDRVRIVRNIDYPIEGRHVLLVEDIINTGFTLDYVLSELRRRQPTSLEVVTLLDRPLRRMVSLPVRYVGFQIPNDYVV
;
A
#
# COMPACT_ATOMS: atom_id res chain seq x y z
N MET A 1 9.20 30.80 -9.49
CA MET A 1 7.84 30.58 -8.95
C MET A 1 6.95 30.25 -10.15
N VAL A 2 6.60 28.98 -10.36
CA VAL A 2 5.82 28.54 -11.53
C VAL A 2 4.57 27.81 -11.06
N ARG A 3 3.43 28.23 -11.62
CA ARG A 3 2.07 27.73 -11.41
C ARG A 3 1.96 26.25 -11.79
N ARG A 4 1.13 25.51 -11.05
CA ARG A 4 0.62 24.17 -11.39
C ARG A 4 -0.03 24.17 -12.78
N THR A 5 0.35 23.20 -13.62
CA THR A 5 -0.42 22.74 -14.78
C THR A 5 -0.51 21.21 -14.73
N GLY A 6 -1.27 20.71 -13.74
CA GLY A 6 -1.91 19.40 -13.83
C GLY A 6 -3.42 19.63 -13.96
N PRO A 7 -4.19 18.74 -14.60
CA PRO A 7 -5.63 18.93 -14.75
C PRO A 7 -6.30 19.18 -13.40
N ALA A 8 -7.35 19.99 -13.39
CA ALA A 8 -8.17 20.22 -12.21
C ALA A 8 -9.01 18.96 -11.91
N HIS A 9 -8.39 17.91 -11.34
CA HIS A 9 -9.03 16.63 -11.01
C HIS A 9 -10.11 16.72 -9.90
N SER A 10 -10.43 17.91 -9.41
CA SER A 10 -11.34 18.14 -8.28
C SER A 10 -12.83 18.19 -8.65
N ARG A 11 -13.24 17.79 -9.87
CA ARG A 11 -14.65 17.87 -10.33
C ARG A 11 -15.07 16.77 -11.33
N VAL A 12 -14.56 15.55 -11.20
CA VAL A 12 -15.08 14.42 -11.99
C VAL A 12 -16.13 13.68 -11.15
N GLU A 13 -17.37 13.65 -11.62
CA GLU A 13 -18.43 12.79 -11.06
C GLU A 13 -18.36 11.43 -11.76
N PHE A 14 -18.05 10.39 -11.00
CA PHE A 14 -17.93 9.03 -11.52
C PHE A 14 -19.28 8.32 -11.49
N ALA A 15 -19.61 7.57 -12.55
CA ALA A 15 -20.83 6.78 -12.64
C ALA A 15 -20.84 5.60 -11.65
N HIS A 16 -19.66 5.04 -11.30
CA HIS A 16 -19.55 3.93 -10.36
C HIS A 16 -18.41 4.11 -9.35
N PRO A 17 -18.56 3.65 -8.07
CA PRO A 17 -17.51 3.74 -7.06
C PRO A 17 -16.15 3.12 -7.45
N SER A 18 -16.17 2.06 -8.28
CA SER A 18 -14.93 1.41 -8.76
C SER A 18 -14.12 2.29 -9.70
N GLU A 19 -14.78 3.18 -10.46
CA GLU A 19 -14.09 4.13 -11.32
C GLU A 19 -13.41 5.21 -10.47
N GLN A 20 -14.10 5.72 -9.45
CA GLN A 20 -13.50 6.68 -8.50
C GLN A 20 -12.30 6.07 -7.76
N GLU A 21 -12.36 4.79 -7.43
CA GLU A 21 -11.25 4.06 -6.80
C GLU A 21 -10.06 3.90 -7.76
N PHE A 22 -10.32 3.50 -9.01
CA PHE A 22 -9.30 3.36 -10.04
C PHE A 22 -8.65 4.70 -10.40
N ALA A 23 -9.43 5.77 -10.49
CA ALA A 23 -8.93 7.14 -10.68
C ALA A 23 -7.97 7.55 -9.56
N ARG A 24 -8.35 7.31 -8.29
CA ARG A 24 -7.49 7.56 -7.13
C ARG A 24 -6.17 6.76 -7.18
N PHE A 25 -6.22 5.53 -7.68
CA PHE A 25 -5.02 4.73 -7.93
C PHE A 25 -4.13 5.37 -9.00
N LEU A 26 -4.67 5.74 -10.15
CA LEU A 26 -3.90 6.37 -11.24
C LEU A 26 -3.27 7.69 -10.76
N ASP A 27 -4.02 8.51 -10.02
CA ASP A 27 -3.52 9.73 -9.37
C ASP A 27 -2.39 9.44 -8.40
N TYR A 28 -2.53 8.39 -7.58
CA TYR A 28 -1.50 7.97 -6.64
C TYR A 28 -0.20 7.56 -7.34
N TYR A 29 -0.27 6.88 -8.49
CA TYR A 29 0.92 6.55 -9.28
C TYR A 29 1.35 7.65 -10.25
N ARG A 30 0.67 8.81 -10.25
CA ARG A 30 0.85 9.92 -11.21
C ARG A 30 0.76 9.47 -12.66
N ILE A 31 -0.02 8.42 -12.92
CA ILE A 31 -0.31 8.00 -14.28
C ILE A 31 -1.31 9.01 -14.83
N ARG A 32 -0.98 9.70 -15.92
CA ARG A 32 -1.95 10.59 -16.55
C ARG A 32 -3.13 9.78 -17.09
N TRP A 33 -4.33 10.27 -16.85
CA TRP A 33 -5.55 9.61 -17.26
C TRP A 33 -6.64 10.61 -17.67
N LEU A 34 -7.55 10.16 -18.53
CA LEU A 34 -8.78 10.84 -18.93
C LEU A 34 -9.96 9.93 -18.61
N TYR A 35 -11.02 10.49 -18.03
CA TYR A 35 -12.30 9.79 -17.80
C TYR A 35 -13.15 9.85 -19.07
N GLU A 36 -13.79 8.73 -19.45
CA GLU A 36 -14.71 8.66 -20.60
C GLU A 36 -14.23 9.48 -21.82
N PRO A 37 -13.00 9.23 -22.30
CA PRO A 37 -12.25 10.14 -23.17
C PRO A 37 -12.89 10.36 -24.53
N VAL A 38 -13.56 9.32 -25.05
CA VAL A 38 -14.17 9.29 -26.37
C VAL A 38 -15.12 8.09 -26.47
N SER A 39 -16.19 8.27 -27.25
CA SER A 39 -17.17 7.22 -27.54
C SER A 39 -16.99 6.72 -28.97
N PHE A 40 -16.97 5.40 -29.16
CA PHE A 40 -16.81 4.75 -30.46
C PHE A 40 -18.13 4.13 -30.91
N PRO A 41 -18.59 4.38 -32.15
CA PRO A 41 -19.74 3.69 -32.70
C PRO A 41 -19.37 2.24 -33.01
N ILE A 42 -20.20 1.30 -32.55
CA ILE A 42 -19.96 -0.14 -32.69
C ILE A 42 -21.09 -0.88 -33.40
N ALA A 43 -22.24 -0.26 -33.61
CA ALA A 43 -23.33 -0.81 -34.42
C ALA A 43 -24.14 0.31 -35.11
N TRP A 44 -24.72 0.01 -36.26
CA TRP A 44 -25.52 0.94 -37.07
C TRP A 44 -26.83 0.32 -37.52
N GLU A 45 -27.86 1.15 -37.62
CA GLU A 45 -29.13 0.86 -38.29
C GLU A 45 -29.26 1.80 -39.49
N GLY A 46 -28.91 1.29 -40.68
CA GLY A 46 -28.78 2.13 -41.88
C GLY A 46 -27.65 3.15 -41.70
N THR A 47 -27.98 4.44 -41.80
CA THR A 47 -27.01 5.54 -41.63
C THR A 47 -26.91 6.05 -40.19
N ARG A 48 -27.77 5.54 -39.28
CA ARG A 48 -27.81 5.98 -37.88
C ARG A 48 -26.98 5.04 -37.02
N VAL A 49 -26.22 5.61 -36.08
CA VAL A 49 -25.53 4.83 -35.05
C VAL A 49 -26.55 4.25 -34.06
N ALA A 50 -26.53 2.92 -33.90
CA ALA A 50 -27.42 2.18 -33.02
C ALA A 50 -26.79 1.90 -31.65
N GLU A 51 -25.49 1.58 -31.60
CA GLU A 51 -24.77 1.34 -30.34
C GLU A 51 -23.42 2.06 -30.31
N MET A 52 -23.09 2.61 -29.14
CA MET A 52 -21.78 3.20 -28.83
C MET A 52 -21.09 2.42 -27.71
N PHE A 53 -19.76 2.53 -27.66
CA PHE A 53 -18.91 2.08 -26.58
C PHE A 53 -17.98 3.20 -26.13
N THR A 54 -17.98 3.48 -24.83
CA THR A 54 -17.14 4.52 -24.22
C THR A 54 -16.27 3.83 -23.17
N PRO A 55 -14.94 3.77 -23.37
CA PRO A 55 -14.04 3.22 -22.37
C PRO A 55 -14.06 4.08 -21.10
N ASP A 56 -14.03 3.44 -19.94
CA ASP A 56 -14.06 4.16 -18.65
C ASP A 56 -12.84 5.11 -18.49
N PHE A 57 -11.64 4.70 -18.94
CA PHE A 57 -10.41 5.49 -18.83
C PHE A 57 -9.53 5.43 -20.09
N TYR A 58 -8.72 6.47 -20.32
CA TYR A 58 -7.58 6.42 -21.24
C TYR A 58 -6.31 6.91 -20.56
N LEU A 59 -5.20 6.20 -20.78
CA LEU A 59 -3.88 6.53 -20.26
C LEU A 59 -2.99 7.02 -21.42
N PRO A 60 -2.86 8.34 -21.64
CA PRO A 60 -2.22 8.89 -22.84
C PRO A 60 -0.75 8.49 -23.00
N GLU A 61 -0.04 8.27 -21.89
CA GLU A 61 1.38 7.90 -21.92
C GLU A 61 1.64 6.49 -22.42
N HIS A 62 0.62 5.64 -22.40
CA HIS A 62 0.71 4.22 -22.76
C HIS A 62 -0.16 3.88 -23.97
N ASP A 63 -0.82 4.89 -24.55
CA ASP A 63 -1.85 4.76 -25.56
C ASP A 63 -2.79 3.59 -25.26
N LEU A 64 -3.42 3.63 -24.08
CA LEU A 64 -4.16 2.50 -23.53
C LEU A 64 -5.53 2.94 -23.04
N TYR A 65 -6.57 2.36 -23.61
CA TYR A 65 -7.94 2.46 -23.11
C TYR A 65 -8.22 1.35 -22.10
N ILE A 66 -8.90 1.71 -21.02
CA ILE A 66 -9.24 0.81 -19.94
C ILE A 66 -10.75 0.80 -19.75
N GLU A 67 -11.29 -0.41 -19.71
CA GLU A 67 -12.67 -0.68 -19.34
C GLU A 67 -12.69 -1.47 -18.03
N LEU A 68 -13.40 -0.97 -17.03
CA LEU A 68 -13.60 -1.62 -15.75
C LEU A 68 -14.86 -2.51 -15.81
N THR A 69 -14.75 -3.72 -15.28
CA THR A 69 -15.91 -4.61 -15.13
C THR A 69 -16.34 -4.75 -13.69
N THR A 70 -17.66 -4.69 -13.47
CA THR A 70 -18.27 -5.04 -12.18
C THR A 70 -18.54 -6.55 -12.12
N MET A 71 -18.53 -7.12 -10.91
CA MET A 71 -18.74 -8.57 -10.69
C MET A 71 -20.21 -9.01 -10.86
N LYS A 72 -21.15 -8.10 -11.18
CA LYS A 72 -22.54 -8.48 -11.45
C LYS A 72 -22.62 -9.22 -12.79
N GLN A 73 -22.74 -10.54 -12.75
CA GLN A 73 -22.76 -11.42 -13.93
C GLN A 73 -23.74 -10.96 -15.03
N SER A 74 -24.87 -10.35 -14.66
CA SER A 74 -25.85 -9.80 -15.61
C SER A 74 -25.33 -8.66 -16.50
N LEU A 75 -24.28 -7.94 -16.08
CA LEU A 75 -23.69 -6.81 -16.79
C LEU A 75 -22.39 -7.16 -17.54
N VAL A 76 -21.80 -8.32 -17.27
CA VAL A 76 -20.53 -8.76 -17.86
C VAL A 76 -20.71 -9.23 -19.31
N THR A 77 -21.76 -10.02 -19.59
CA THR A 77 -22.00 -10.57 -20.94
C THR A 77 -22.25 -9.48 -21.99
N PRO A 78 -23.06 -8.44 -21.72
CA PRO A 78 -23.23 -7.31 -22.65
C PRO A 78 -21.94 -6.49 -22.84
N LYS A 79 -21.18 -6.19 -21.77
CA LYS A 79 -19.89 -5.47 -21.88
C LYS A 79 -18.88 -6.25 -22.75
N ASN A 80 -18.77 -7.57 -22.55
CA ASN A 80 -17.87 -8.40 -23.35
C ASN A 80 -18.28 -8.48 -24.83
N ARG A 81 -19.58 -8.46 -25.14
CA ARG A 81 -20.07 -8.35 -26.53
C ARG A 81 -19.59 -7.04 -27.15
N LYS A 82 -19.85 -5.91 -26.50
CA LYS A 82 -19.47 -4.59 -27.01
C LYS A 82 -17.96 -4.44 -27.19
N LEU A 83 -17.17 -4.95 -26.25
CA LEU A 83 -15.71 -4.91 -26.34
C LEU A 83 -15.17 -5.76 -27.50
N ARG A 84 -15.79 -6.91 -27.79
CA ARG A 84 -15.44 -7.71 -28.98
C ARG A 84 -15.73 -6.94 -30.26
N MET A 85 -16.92 -6.36 -30.37
CA MET A 85 -17.30 -5.55 -31.53
C MET A 85 -16.39 -4.34 -31.72
N LEU A 86 -16.00 -3.68 -30.63
CA LEU A 86 -15.02 -2.60 -30.66
C LEU A 86 -13.66 -3.06 -31.22
N ARG A 87 -13.15 -4.21 -30.75
CA ARG A 87 -11.87 -4.76 -31.23
C ARG A 87 -11.91 -5.19 -32.69
N GLU A 88 -13.06 -5.65 -33.17
CA GLU A 88 -13.25 -6.01 -34.58
C GLU A 88 -13.28 -4.76 -35.49
N LEU A 89 -13.96 -3.70 -35.06
CA LEU A 89 -14.11 -2.46 -35.84
C LEU A 89 -12.90 -1.53 -35.72
N TYR A 90 -12.20 -1.56 -34.60
CA TYR A 90 -11.05 -0.71 -34.28
C TYR A 90 -9.89 -1.55 -33.74
N PRO A 91 -9.26 -2.40 -34.59
CA PRO A 91 -8.21 -3.32 -34.15
C PRO A 91 -6.95 -2.61 -33.65
N GLU A 92 -6.74 -1.38 -34.11
CA GLU A 92 -5.59 -0.54 -33.72
C GLU A 92 -5.70 -0.01 -32.27
N LEU A 93 -6.90 -0.04 -31.67
CA LEU A 93 -7.09 0.44 -30.31
C LEU A 93 -6.56 -0.58 -29.31
N ASN A 94 -5.59 -0.15 -28.52
CA ASN A 94 -5.14 -0.91 -27.36
C ASN A 94 -6.15 -0.73 -26.22
N VAL A 95 -7.14 -1.62 -26.17
CA VAL A 95 -8.19 -1.62 -25.14
C VAL A 95 -8.07 -2.84 -24.24
N ARG A 96 -7.89 -2.60 -22.93
CA ARG A 96 -7.83 -3.65 -21.91
C ARG A 96 -9.06 -3.63 -21.02
N LEU A 97 -9.60 -4.83 -20.83
CA LEU A 97 -10.62 -5.09 -19.83
C LEU A 97 -9.92 -5.40 -18.51
N LEU A 98 -10.23 -4.66 -17.46
CA LEU A 98 -9.76 -4.94 -16.11
C LEU A 98 -10.90 -5.55 -15.29
N TYR A 99 -10.68 -6.79 -14.85
CA TYR A 99 -11.55 -7.41 -13.86
C TYR A 99 -11.25 -6.86 -12.48
N ARG A 100 -12.29 -6.73 -11.66
CA ARG A 100 -12.16 -6.27 -10.28
C ARG A 100 -11.08 -7.04 -9.52
N LYS A 101 -11.11 -8.37 -9.64
CA LYS A 101 -10.16 -9.27 -8.99
C LYS A 101 -8.71 -9.04 -9.44
N ASP A 102 -8.49 -8.73 -10.72
CA ASP A 102 -7.14 -8.59 -11.28
C ASP A 102 -6.50 -7.25 -10.91
N TYR A 103 -7.28 -6.16 -10.86
CA TYR A 103 -6.75 -4.89 -10.36
C TYR A 103 -6.57 -4.92 -8.84
N GLN A 104 -7.45 -5.58 -8.08
CA GLN A 104 -7.26 -5.75 -6.62
C GLN A 104 -5.95 -6.47 -6.32
N GLN A 105 -5.58 -7.48 -7.10
CA GLN A 105 -4.28 -8.13 -6.99
C GLN A 105 -3.10 -7.21 -7.38
N LEU A 106 -3.26 -6.35 -8.38
CA LEU A 106 -2.28 -5.32 -8.72
C LEU A 106 -2.12 -4.26 -7.61
N LEU A 107 -3.23 -3.82 -7.00
CA LEU A 107 -3.26 -2.89 -5.87
C LEU A 107 -2.58 -3.48 -4.62
N ALA A 108 -2.87 -4.75 -4.32
CA ALA A 108 -2.24 -5.51 -3.26
C ALA A 108 -0.72 -5.64 -3.47
N LYS A 109 -0.28 -5.90 -4.71
CA LYS A 109 1.15 -5.94 -5.07
C LYS A 109 1.83 -4.58 -4.94
N ALA A 110 1.09 -3.49 -5.16
CA ALA A 110 1.62 -2.13 -5.14
C ALA A 110 1.54 -1.45 -3.75
N GLY A 111 1.03 -2.15 -2.73
CA GLY A 111 1.06 -1.69 -1.33
C GLY A 111 -0.09 -0.76 -0.92
N TYR A 112 -1.20 -0.78 -1.66
CA TYR A 112 -2.39 0.01 -1.36
C TYR A 112 -3.39 -0.85 -0.56
N GLY A 113 -3.32 -0.82 0.77
CA GLY A 113 -4.10 -1.74 1.65
C GLY A 113 -5.03 -1.07 2.66
N ALA A 114 -4.96 0.25 2.87
CA ALA A 114 -5.68 0.89 3.97
C ALA A 114 -7.19 1.10 3.72
N LEU A 115 -7.63 1.14 2.45
CA LEU A 115 -9.04 1.37 2.08
C LEU A 115 -9.86 0.07 1.94
N GLU A 116 -9.21 -1.09 1.80
CA GLU A 116 -9.88 -2.39 1.62
C GLU A 116 -10.16 -3.15 2.94
N VAL A 117 -9.35 -2.97 4.00
CA VAL A 117 -9.51 -3.77 5.23
C VAL A 117 -10.89 -3.60 5.89
N GLN A 118 -11.47 -2.40 5.82
CA GLN A 118 -12.79 -2.12 6.39
C GLN A 118 -13.94 -2.86 5.68
N HIS A 119 -13.72 -3.34 4.46
CA HIS A 119 -14.71 -4.07 3.67
C HIS A 119 -14.32 -5.54 3.45
N LEU A 120 -13.23 -6.02 4.05
CA LEU A 120 -12.84 -7.44 4.00
C LEU A 120 -13.93 -8.28 4.68
N ARG A 121 -14.47 -9.23 3.92
CA ARG A 121 -15.35 -10.25 4.48
C ARG A 121 -14.55 -11.50 4.77
N LYS A 122 -15.09 -12.36 5.63
CA LYS A 122 -14.39 -13.57 6.06
C LYS A 122 -14.03 -14.50 4.89
N GLU A 123 -14.88 -14.52 3.86
CA GLU A 123 -14.67 -15.27 2.62
C GLU A 123 -13.55 -14.70 1.71
N ASP A 124 -13.15 -13.44 1.92
CA ASP A 124 -12.08 -12.79 1.16
C ASP A 124 -10.68 -13.10 1.78
N VAL A 125 -10.64 -13.67 2.98
CA VAL A 125 -9.41 -14.07 3.68
C VAL A 125 -9.08 -15.52 3.33
N GLY A 126 -7.86 -15.73 2.84
CA GLY A 126 -7.33 -17.05 2.50
C GLY A 126 -6.93 -17.86 3.73
N GLU A 127 -5.78 -18.51 3.65
CA GLU A 127 -5.26 -19.32 4.74
C GLU A 127 -4.67 -18.51 5.90
N ILE A 128 -4.70 -19.09 7.09
CA ILE A 128 -4.02 -18.54 8.27
C ILE A 128 -2.53 -18.85 8.13
N LEU A 129 -1.71 -17.81 7.88
CA LEU A 129 -0.26 -17.96 7.79
C LEU A 129 0.43 -18.04 9.16
N ILE A 130 -0.13 -17.36 10.16
CA ILE A 130 0.41 -17.32 11.53
C ILE A 130 -0.78 -17.45 12.48
N SER A 131 -0.82 -18.55 13.24
CA SER A 131 -1.85 -18.76 14.24
C SER A 131 -1.65 -17.86 15.47
N PRO A 132 -2.71 -17.61 16.27
CA PRO A 132 -2.59 -16.82 17.50
C PRO A 132 -1.55 -17.38 18.49
N VAL A 133 -1.44 -18.71 18.58
CA VAL A 133 -0.49 -19.39 19.48
C VAL A 133 0.95 -19.20 18.99
N GLU A 134 1.19 -19.29 17.68
CA GLU A 134 2.50 -19.03 17.08
C GLU A 134 2.92 -17.58 17.27
N LEU A 135 2.00 -16.64 17.04
CA LEU A 135 2.22 -15.22 17.27
C LEU A 135 2.65 -14.96 18.72
N GLU A 136 1.84 -15.39 19.69
CA GLU A 136 2.13 -15.18 21.11
C GLU A 136 3.48 -15.80 21.53
N THR A 137 3.73 -17.03 21.09
CA THR A 137 4.99 -17.75 21.38
C THR A 137 6.19 -16.99 20.83
N ARG A 138 6.07 -16.46 19.60
CA ARG A 138 7.14 -15.68 18.96
C ARG A 138 7.36 -14.35 19.66
N LEU A 139 6.29 -13.63 20.00
CA LEU A 139 6.39 -12.37 20.74
C LEU A 139 7.08 -12.55 22.09
N ARG A 140 6.77 -13.65 22.80
CA ARG A 140 7.44 -13.99 24.06
C ARG A 140 8.92 -14.25 23.89
N ALA A 141 9.30 -14.96 22.83
CA ALA A 141 10.70 -15.19 22.50
C ALA A 141 11.44 -13.88 22.17
N LEU A 142 10.83 -13.01 21.37
CA LEU A 142 11.37 -11.68 21.04
C LEU A 142 11.55 -10.81 22.29
N ALA A 143 10.50 -10.69 23.12
CA ALA A 143 10.54 -9.88 24.33
C ALA A 143 11.60 -10.36 25.34
N ARG A 144 11.76 -11.68 25.52
CA ARG A 144 12.83 -12.25 26.34
C ARG A 144 14.21 -11.89 25.79
N LYS A 145 14.41 -12.00 24.48
CA LYS A 145 15.66 -11.64 23.82
C LYS A 145 15.97 -10.15 24.00
N ILE A 146 15.01 -9.27 23.72
CA ILE A 146 15.14 -7.81 23.91
C ILE A 146 15.49 -7.49 25.36
N SER A 147 14.74 -8.06 26.32
CA SER A 147 14.96 -7.80 27.76
C SER A 147 16.34 -8.23 28.23
N ARG A 148 16.87 -9.32 27.68
CA ARG A 148 18.23 -9.77 27.98
C ARG A 148 19.28 -8.85 27.36
N ASP A 149 19.11 -8.51 26.09
CA ASP A 149 20.08 -7.71 25.33
C ASP A 149 20.19 -6.27 25.88
N TYR A 150 19.14 -5.77 26.55
CA TYR A 150 19.09 -4.44 27.19
C TYR A 150 19.04 -4.52 28.73
N ARG A 151 19.52 -5.61 29.34
CA ARG A 151 19.50 -5.78 30.80
C ARG A 151 20.29 -4.64 31.48
N GLY A 152 19.65 -3.99 32.46
CA GLY A 152 20.24 -2.85 33.17
C GLY A 152 20.18 -1.53 32.39
N GLN A 153 19.56 -1.51 31.21
CA GLN A 153 19.35 -0.32 30.39
C GLN A 153 17.87 0.05 30.33
N SER A 154 17.57 1.24 29.80
CA SER A 154 16.21 1.67 29.46
C SER A 154 16.04 1.85 27.95
N LEU A 155 14.84 1.61 27.44
CA LEU A 155 14.50 1.70 26.02
C LEU A 155 13.54 2.84 25.71
N VAL A 156 13.68 3.40 24.51
CA VAL A 156 12.61 4.14 23.83
C VAL A 156 12.07 3.26 22.72
N LEU A 157 10.86 2.74 22.89
CA LEU A 157 10.15 2.01 21.84
C LEU A 157 9.46 3.01 20.93
N VAL A 158 9.82 3.05 19.66
CA VAL A 158 9.21 3.95 18.69
C VAL A 158 8.35 3.15 17.72
N GLY A 159 7.04 3.32 17.75
CA GLY A 159 6.14 2.67 16.79
C GLY A 159 5.88 3.54 15.57
N VAL A 160 5.95 2.97 14.37
CA VAL A 160 5.54 3.65 13.13
C VAL A 160 4.05 3.38 12.88
N LEU A 161 3.21 4.41 12.97
CA LEU A 161 1.77 4.29 12.81
C LEU A 161 1.37 4.00 11.36
N LYS A 162 0.24 3.32 11.12
CA LYS A 162 -0.78 2.89 12.12
C LYS A 162 -0.78 1.39 12.45
N GLY A 163 -0.33 0.55 11.51
CA GLY A 163 -0.45 -0.92 11.58
C GLY A 163 0.26 -1.55 12.78
N ILE A 164 1.20 -0.83 13.40
CA ILE A 164 1.99 -1.31 14.52
C ILE A 164 1.24 -1.53 15.83
N THR A 165 0.06 -0.94 15.99
CA THR A 165 -0.59 -0.73 17.30
C THR A 165 -0.68 -2.00 18.16
N PHE A 166 -1.17 -3.11 17.60
CA PHE A 166 -1.31 -4.37 18.34
C PHE A 166 0.02 -5.06 18.59
N PHE A 167 0.88 -5.14 17.57
CA PHE A 167 2.20 -5.74 17.70
C PHE A 167 3.04 -5.06 18.79
N LEU A 168 3.10 -3.73 18.78
CA LEU A 168 3.82 -2.95 19.78
C LEU A 168 3.26 -3.19 21.18
N ALA A 169 1.94 -3.16 21.35
CA ALA A 169 1.32 -3.36 22.66
C ALA A 169 1.61 -4.77 23.22
N ASP A 170 1.45 -5.80 22.38
CA ASP A 170 1.65 -7.20 22.78
C ASP A 170 3.12 -7.53 23.07
N LEU A 171 4.05 -6.93 22.33
CA LEU A 171 5.47 -7.02 22.60
C LEU A 171 5.84 -6.27 23.89
N ALA A 172 5.38 -5.03 24.05
CA ALA A 172 5.71 -4.16 25.18
C ALA A 172 5.27 -4.76 26.52
N ARG A 173 4.08 -5.39 26.60
CA ARG A 173 3.61 -6.08 27.81
C ARG A 173 4.57 -7.18 28.30
N GLN A 174 5.38 -7.74 27.41
CA GLN A 174 6.28 -8.85 27.69
C GLN A 174 7.72 -8.41 27.97
N ILE A 175 8.12 -7.20 27.59
CA ILE A 175 9.45 -6.65 27.86
C ILE A 175 9.60 -6.37 29.37
N LYS A 176 10.76 -6.71 29.93
CA LYS A 176 11.05 -6.64 31.38
C LYS A 176 12.05 -5.56 31.78
N VAL A 177 12.59 -4.82 30.81
CA VAL A 177 13.43 -3.65 31.07
C VAL A 177 12.56 -2.39 31.08
N PRO A 178 12.94 -1.32 31.81
CA PRO A 178 12.21 -0.06 31.75
C PRO A 178 12.16 0.51 30.33
N PHE A 179 11.00 0.98 29.90
CA PHE A 179 10.86 1.62 28.61
C PHE A 179 9.82 2.73 28.61
N VAL A 180 9.93 3.63 27.64
CA VAL A 180 8.86 4.54 27.23
C VAL A 180 8.42 4.17 25.81
N ILE A 181 7.17 4.49 25.47
CA ILE A 181 6.62 4.31 24.12
C ILE A 181 6.37 5.69 23.52
N ASP A 182 6.80 5.87 22.28
CA ASP A 182 6.47 7.02 21.45
C ASP A 182 6.12 6.57 20.02
N TYR A 183 5.54 7.46 19.23
CA TYR A 183 4.99 7.15 17.92
C TYR A 183 5.44 8.15 16.86
N LEU A 184 5.72 7.61 15.67
CA LEU A 184 5.87 8.37 14.44
C LEU A 184 4.64 8.16 13.57
N ASP A 185 4.17 9.19 12.89
CA ASP A 185 3.20 9.07 11.81
C ASP A 185 3.83 9.50 10.50
N LEU A 186 3.65 8.67 9.47
CA LEU A 186 4.23 8.85 8.16
C LEU A 186 3.13 9.10 7.14
N GLN A 187 3.28 10.18 6.38
CA GLN A 187 2.49 10.38 5.18
C GLN A 187 3.29 9.92 3.97
N ARG A 188 2.70 9.02 3.19
CA ARG A 188 3.28 8.55 1.93
C ARG A 188 2.83 9.47 0.79
N PHE A 189 3.74 9.75 -0.13
CA PHE A 189 3.50 10.58 -1.30
C PHE A 189 3.87 9.81 -2.56
N ALA A 190 3.23 10.19 -3.66
CA ALA A 190 3.74 9.84 -4.98
C ALA A 190 5.01 10.67 -5.22
N GLY A 191 6.17 10.03 -5.36
CA GLY A 191 7.46 10.69 -5.57
C GLY A 191 8.35 9.86 -6.49
N ALA A 192 9.15 10.49 -7.34
CA ALA A 192 10.00 9.76 -8.29
C ALA A 192 11.07 8.95 -7.55
N LEU A 193 11.72 9.56 -6.56
CA LEU A 193 12.75 8.93 -5.72
C LEU A 193 12.16 8.37 -4.42
N PRO A 194 12.71 7.28 -3.84
CA PRO A 194 12.19 6.69 -2.60
C PRO A 194 12.07 7.67 -1.43
N GLN A 195 13.01 8.60 -1.30
CA GLN A 195 13.00 9.67 -0.29
C GLN A 195 11.90 10.72 -0.48
N ASP A 196 11.39 10.88 -1.70
CA ASP A 196 10.26 11.78 -1.98
C ASP A 196 8.90 11.11 -1.72
N ARG A 197 8.90 9.80 -1.37
CA ARG A 197 7.69 8.99 -1.21
C ARG A 197 7.19 8.91 0.22
N VAL A 198 7.89 9.49 1.19
CA VAL A 198 7.49 9.47 2.60
C VAL A 198 7.93 10.73 3.33
N ARG A 199 7.10 11.25 4.23
CA ARG A 199 7.48 12.29 5.19
C ARG A 199 6.91 11.97 6.56
N ILE A 200 7.66 12.33 7.61
CA ILE A 200 7.16 12.33 8.99
C ILE A 200 6.19 13.50 9.14
N VAL A 201 4.92 13.20 9.43
CA VAL A 201 3.88 14.21 9.73
C VAL A 201 3.66 14.41 11.22
N ARG A 202 3.93 13.36 12.01
CA ARG A 202 4.04 13.47 13.47
C ARG A 202 5.35 12.84 13.89
N ASN A 203 6.16 13.63 14.60
CA ASN A 203 7.44 13.17 15.10
C ASN A 203 7.32 12.67 16.55
N ILE A 204 8.37 12.01 17.04
CA ILE A 204 8.49 11.65 18.46
C ILE A 204 8.71 12.92 19.29
N ASP A 205 8.05 12.95 20.44
CA ASP A 205 8.10 14.03 21.42
C ASP A 205 9.15 13.73 22.50
N TYR A 206 9.42 12.45 22.80
CA TYR A 206 10.39 12.02 23.79
C TYR A 206 11.84 12.20 23.28
N PRO A 207 12.76 12.76 24.10
CA PRO A 207 14.15 12.93 23.70
C PRO A 207 14.88 11.58 23.61
N ILE A 208 15.60 11.38 22.50
CA ILE A 208 16.31 10.12 22.22
C ILE A 208 17.83 10.23 22.22
N GLU A 209 18.38 11.43 22.42
CA GLU A 209 19.83 11.65 22.52
C GLU A 209 20.40 10.83 23.69
N GLY A 210 21.47 10.07 23.41
CA GLY A 210 22.10 9.21 24.41
C GLY A 210 21.21 8.07 24.93
N ARG A 211 20.11 7.73 24.23
CA ARG A 211 19.20 6.63 24.61
C ARG A 211 19.30 5.43 23.68
N HIS A 212 18.93 4.26 24.19
CA HIS A 212 18.72 3.07 23.36
C HIS A 212 17.33 3.12 22.73
N VAL A 213 17.27 3.22 21.41
CA VAL A 213 16.03 3.29 20.65
C VAL A 213 15.80 1.97 19.94
N LEU A 214 14.59 1.42 20.10
CA LEU A 214 14.12 0.26 19.37
C LEU A 214 12.91 0.67 18.54
N LEU A 215 13.11 0.79 17.24
CA LEU A 215 12.05 1.09 16.28
C LEU A 215 11.25 -0.19 16.01
N VAL A 216 9.93 -0.10 16.13
CA VAL A 216 8.99 -1.21 16.06
C VAL A 216 8.20 -1.05 14.76
N GLU A 217 8.38 -1.99 13.83
CA GLU A 217 7.73 -2.02 12.51
C GLU A 217 6.83 -3.27 12.36
N ASP A 218 5.72 -3.16 11.64
CA ASP A 218 4.78 -4.29 11.46
C ASP A 218 5.29 -5.22 10.37
N ILE A 219 5.67 -4.65 9.22
CA ILE A 219 6.16 -5.37 8.08
C ILE A 219 7.24 -4.59 7.35
N ILE A 220 8.35 -5.27 7.05
CA ILE A 220 9.37 -4.70 6.19
C ILE A 220 9.36 -5.35 4.80
N ASN A 221 9.14 -4.51 3.79
CA ASN A 221 9.21 -4.84 2.37
C ASN A 221 10.56 -4.41 1.77
N THR A 222 10.57 -3.35 0.94
CA THR A 222 11.78 -2.82 0.30
C THR A 222 12.77 -2.23 1.30
N GLY A 223 12.27 -1.66 2.39
CA GLY A 223 13.06 -1.04 3.45
C GLY A 223 13.29 0.46 3.29
N PHE A 224 12.92 1.09 2.16
CA PHE A 224 13.18 2.52 1.94
C PHE A 224 12.50 3.44 2.96
N THR A 225 11.26 3.16 3.32
CA THR A 225 10.54 3.94 4.34
C THR A 225 11.26 3.86 5.68
N LEU A 226 11.67 2.65 6.06
CA LEU A 226 12.36 2.41 7.31
C LEU A 226 13.75 3.04 7.32
N ASP A 227 14.49 2.99 6.21
CA ASP A 227 15.79 3.66 6.06
C ASP A 227 15.69 5.19 6.22
N TYR A 228 14.66 5.80 5.63
CA TYR A 228 14.37 7.22 5.82
C TYR A 228 14.10 7.55 7.29
N VAL A 229 13.23 6.79 7.97
CA VAL A 229 12.93 6.99 9.39
C VAL A 229 14.19 6.84 10.25
N LEU A 230 14.97 5.79 10.01
CA LEU A 230 16.21 5.55 10.74
C LEU A 230 17.20 6.69 10.53
N SER A 231 17.31 7.21 9.30
CA SER A 231 18.19 8.35 9.01
C SER A 231 17.77 9.60 9.79
N GLU A 232 16.48 9.89 9.89
CA GLU A 232 15.99 11.03 10.70
C GLU A 232 16.21 10.83 12.21
N LEU A 233 16.03 9.62 12.72
CA LEU A 233 16.26 9.32 14.14
C LEU A 233 17.76 9.32 14.51
N ARG A 234 18.64 8.82 13.61
CA ARG A 234 20.11 8.83 13.83
C ARG A 234 20.66 10.23 14.04
N ARG A 235 20.10 11.24 13.38
CA ARG A 235 20.52 12.65 13.52
C ARG A 235 20.34 13.19 14.93
N ARG A 236 19.51 12.54 15.75
CA ARG A 236 19.28 12.89 17.16
C ARG A 236 20.23 12.15 18.12
N GLN A 237 21.23 11.46 17.58
CA GLN A 237 22.34 10.85 18.33
C GLN A 237 21.91 9.90 19.46
N PRO A 238 21.08 8.88 19.19
CA PRO A 238 20.83 7.83 20.16
C PRO A 238 22.08 6.98 20.42
N THR A 239 22.20 6.41 21.61
CA THR A 239 23.26 5.45 21.97
C THR A 239 23.21 4.21 21.10
N SER A 240 22.01 3.73 20.76
CA SER A 240 21.80 2.69 19.76
C SER A 240 20.47 2.90 19.05
N LEU A 241 20.39 2.50 17.79
CA LEU A 241 19.16 2.51 17.00
C LEU A 241 19.02 1.19 16.26
N GLU A 242 18.14 0.33 16.78
CA GLU A 242 17.89 -1.01 16.26
C GLU A 242 16.43 -1.14 15.81
N VAL A 243 16.13 -2.14 14.98
CA VAL A 243 14.76 -2.43 14.52
C VAL A 243 14.30 -3.79 15.03
N VAL A 244 13.05 -3.82 15.49
CA VAL A 244 12.24 -5.03 15.60
C VAL A 244 11.09 -4.98 14.60
N THR A 245 10.89 -6.05 13.83
CA THR A 245 9.74 -6.20 12.94
C THR A 245 8.93 -7.43 13.27
N LEU A 246 7.60 -7.37 13.13
CA LEU A 246 6.77 -8.56 13.19
C LEU A 246 6.98 -9.43 11.94
N LEU A 247 6.90 -8.83 10.75
CA LEU A 247 7.02 -9.53 9.47
C LEU A 247 8.20 -8.99 8.65
N ASP A 248 8.99 -9.88 8.05
CA ASP A 248 10.12 -9.51 7.19
C ASP A 248 10.03 -10.23 5.85
N ARG A 249 10.24 -9.49 4.75
CA ARG A 249 10.33 -10.01 3.38
C ARG A 249 11.75 -9.81 2.84
N PRO A 250 12.72 -10.64 3.24
CA PRO A 250 14.11 -10.43 2.89
C PRO A 250 14.35 -10.45 1.37
N LEU A 251 13.55 -11.21 0.60
CA LEU A 251 13.65 -11.24 -0.87
C LEU A 251 13.27 -9.93 -1.55
N ARG A 252 12.57 -9.02 -0.86
CA ARG A 252 12.24 -7.67 -1.37
C ARG A 252 13.19 -6.60 -0.86
N ARG A 253 14.12 -6.93 0.03
CA ARG A 253 15.06 -6.00 0.66
C ARG A 253 15.90 -5.30 -0.41
N MET A 254 15.87 -3.97 -0.43
CA MET A 254 16.67 -3.15 -1.36
C MET A 254 17.72 -2.29 -0.66
N VAL A 255 17.67 -2.20 0.68
CA VAL A 255 18.56 -1.37 1.49
C VAL A 255 19.03 -2.14 2.72
N SER A 256 20.24 -1.86 3.20
CA SER A 256 20.76 -2.45 4.44
C SER A 256 20.13 -1.78 5.65
N LEU A 257 19.56 -2.57 6.57
CA LEU A 257 18.88 -2.07 7.76
C LEU A 257 19.36 -2.81 9.01
N PRO A 258 19.44 -2.14 10.18
CA PRO A 258 19.80 -2.76 11.46
C PRO A 258 18.60 -3.54 12.04
N VAL A 259 18.10 -4.53 11.31
CA VAL A 259 17.00 -5.40 11.76
C VAL A 259 17.55 -6.46 12.67
N ARG A 260 17.50 -6.19 13.98
CA ARG A 260 18.08 -7.06 15.02
C ARG A 260 17.11 -8.12 15.51
N TYR A 261 15.81 -7.86 15.39
CA TYR A 261 14.76 -8.73 15.90
C TYR A 261 13.68 -8.92 14.83
N VAL A 262 13.46 -10.17 14.41
CA VAL A 262 12.46 -10.52 13.39
C VAL A 262 11.44 -11.46 14.00
N GLY A 263 10.14 -11.15 13.90
CA GLY A 263 9.07 -12.06 14.26
C GLY A 263 9.04 -13.25 13.31
N PHE A 264 8.60 -13.02 12.08
CA PHE A 264 8.42 -14.04 11.07
C PHE A 264 9.01 -13.57 9.74
N GLN A 265 9.73 -14.46 9.06
CA GLN A 265 10.05 -14.26 7.66
C GLN A 265 8.90 -14.85 6.85
N ILE A 266 8.33 -14.04 5.96
CA ILE A 266 7.19 -14.47 5.15
C ILE A 266 7.54 -14.37 3.65
N PRO A 267 6.92 -15.23 2.81
CA PRO A 267 6.97 -15.11 1.37
C PRO A 267 6.28 -13.83 0.85
N ASN A 268 6.18 -13.70 -0.47
CA ASN A 268 5.64 -12.52 -1.14
C ASN A 268 4.10 -12.43 -1.18
N ASP A 269 3.42 -13.03 -0.20
CA ASP A 269 1.96 -13.08 -0.12
C ASP A 269 1.36 -11.78 0.40
N TYR A 270 0.09 -11.50 0.13
CA TYR A 270 -0.60 -10.35 0.74
C TYR A 270 -1.16 -10.77 2.11
N VAL A 271 -0.91 -9.96 3.15
CA VAL A 271 -1.28 -10.27 4.54
C VAL A 271 -2.08 -9.11 5.12
N VAL A 272 -3.07 -9.43 5.96
CA VAL A 272 -4.02 -8.49 6.59
C VAL A 272 -4.16 -8.77 8.07
#